data_AF-A0A937IZV2-F1
#
_entry.id   AF-A0A937IZV2-F1
#
_cell.length_a   1.000
_cell.length_b   1.000
_cell.length_c   1.000
_cell.angle_alpha   90.00
_cell.angle_beta   90.00
_cell.angle_gamma   90.00
#
_symmetry.space_group_name_H-M   'P 1'
#
loop_
_entity.id
_entity.type
_entity.pdbx_description
1 polymer ?
#
loop_
_entity_poly.entity_id
_entity_poly.type
_entity_poly.pdbx_seq_one_letter_code
_entity_poly.pdbx_strand_id
1 'polypeptide(L)'
;MIRFLKYLFLGFWVFFILNLVSPIFGISSTSIFRIGIFILILHVLELVFVYGKLKSIGRGSARDILSVLAFGLLFWRPLLKDRT
;
A
#
# COMPACT_ATOMS: atom_id res chain seq x y z
N MET A 1 1.08 11.17 16.02
CA MET A 1 2.13 10.64 15.12
C MET A 1 1.57 9.82 13.94
N ILE A 2 0.71 8.81 14.18
CA ILE A 2 0.20 7.90 13.11
C ILE A 2 -0.67 8.60 12.03
N ARG A 3 -1.44 9.65 12.39
CA ARG A 3 -2.28 10.39 11.42
C ARG A 3 -1.46 11.10 10.34
N PHE A 4 -0.28 11.63 10.69
CA PHE A 4 0.61 12.30 9.74
C PHE A 4 1.17 11.32 8.71
N LEU A 5 1.63 10.14 9.16
CA LEU A 5 2.11 9.08 8.27
C LEU A 5 1.04 8.62 7.29
N LYS A 6 -0.22 8.52 7.73
CA LYS A 6 -1.35 8.18 6.83
C LYS A 6 -1.54 9.20 5.72
N TYR A 7 -1.51 10.49 6.04
CA TYR A 7 -1.65 11.55 5.03
C TYR A 7 -0.45 11.59 4.08
N LEU A 8 0.76 11.36 4.59
CA LEU A 8 1.96 11.27 3.76
C LEU A 8 1.89 10.09 2.78
N PHE A 9 1.46 8.91 3.25
CA PHE A 9 1.25 7.73 2.39
C PHE A 9 0.18 7.98 1.32
N LEU A 10 -0.94 8.61 1.69
CA LEU A 10 -1.97 9.01 0.73
C LEU A 10 -1.42 9.98 -0.32
N GLY A 11 -0.67 11.00 0.11
CA GLY A 11 -0.03 11.95 -0.80
C GLY A 11 0.97 11.29 -1.74
N PHE A 12 1.77 10.34 -1.21
CA PHE A 12 2.68 9.52 -2.01
C PHE A 12 1.93 8.72 -3.09
N TRP A 13 0.83 8.04 -2.73
CA TRP A 13 0.05 7.26 -3.70
C TRP A 13 -0.59 8.13 -4.78
N VAL A 14 -1.14 9.29 -4.40
CA VAL A 14 -1.69 10.25 -5.37
C VAL A 14 -0.59 10.71 -6.33
N PHE A 15 0.57 11.11 -5.80
CA PHE A 15 1.70 11.55 -6.62
C PHE A 15 2.22 10.44 -7.55
N PHE A 16 2.29 9.20 -7.05
CA PHE A 16 2.73 8.04 -7.81
C PHE A 16 1.76 7.69 -8.96
N ILE A 17 0.45 7.66 -8.69
CA ILE A 17 -0.58 7.40 -9.71
C ILE A 17 -0.57 8.49 -10.78
N LEU A 18 -0.47 9.76 -10.37
CA LEU A 18 -0.37 10.88 -11.30
C LEU A 18 0.84 10.71 -12.22
N ASN A 19 2.02 10.39 -11.67
CA ASN A 19 3.24 10.11 -12.46
C ASN A 19 3.11 8.89 -13.38
N LEU A 20 2.25 7.92 -13.05
CA LEU A 20 2.05 6.70 -13.84
C LEU A 20 1.13 6.95 -15.06
N VAL A 21 0.10 7.77 -14.90
CA VAL A 21 -0.86 8.09 -15.98
C VAL A 21 -0.30 9.15 -16.93
N SER A 22 0.39 10.13 -16.38
CA SER A 22 1.09 11.16 -17.15
C SER A 22 2.37 11.49 -16.41
N PRO A 23 3.55 11.37 -17.03
CA PRO A 23 4.77 11.90 -16.42
C PRO A 23 4.68 13.43 -16.45
N ILE A 24 3.88 14.02 -15.56
CA ILE A 24 3.55 15.46 -15.47
C ILE A 24 4.83 16.31 -15.33
N PHE A 25 5.93 15.67 -14.92
CA PHE A 25 7.24 16.32 -14.75
C PHE A 25 8.36 15.73 -15.63
N GLY A 26 8.09 14.80 -16.56
CA GLY A 26 9.15 14.06 -17.26
C GLY A 26 10.01 13.18 -16.34
N ILE A 27 9.54 12.96 -15.10
CA ILE A 27 10.24 12.34 -13.96
C ILE A 27 10.18 10.80 -13.99
N SER A 28 9.69 10.18 -15.08
CA SER A 28 9.63 8.72 -15.24
C SER A 28 11.00 8.02 -15.16
N SER A 29 12.11 8.76 -15.25
CA SER A 29 13.49 8.28 -15.10
C SER A 29 14.10 8.45 -13.70
N THR A 30 13.42 9.12 -12.76
CA THR A 30 14.00 9.44 -11.45
C THR A 30 13.90 8.29 -10.43
N SER A 31 14.85 8.25 -9.51
CA SER A 31 14.93 7.27 -8.41
C SER A 31 13.63 7.14 -7.59
N ILE A 32 12.83 8.21 -7.51
CA ILE A 32 11.57 8.24 -6.75
C ILE A 32 10.52 7.31 -7.38
N PHE A 33 10.40 7.29 -8.71
CA PHE A 33 9.45 6.40 -9.39
C PHE A 33 9.84 4.93 -9.20
N ARG A 34 11.14 4.61 -9.29
CA ARG A 34 11.67 3.26 -9.04
C ARG A 34 11.43 2.81 -7.60
N ILE A 35 11.65 3.70 -6.63
CA ILE A 35 11.34 3.44 -5.22
C ILE A 35 9.83 3.19 -5.06
N GLY A 36 8.99 3.95 -5.75
CA GLY A 36 7.55 3.75 -5.68
C GLY A 36 7.08 2.41 -6.23
N ILE A 37 7.65 1.97 -7.36
CA ILE A 37 7.43 0.62 -7.89
C ILE A 37 7.90 -0.44 -6.89
N PHE A 38 9.08 -0.27 -6.30
CA PHE A 38 9.63 -1.20 -5.31
C PHE A 38 8.70 -1.33 -4.08
N ILE A 39 8.22 -0.20 -3.56
CA ILE A 39 7.25 -0.17 -2.45
C ILE A 39 5.95 -0.87 -2.86
N LEU A 40 5.43 -0.61 -4.06
CA LEU A 40 4.23 -1.28 -4.57
C LEU A 40 4.42 -2.81 -4.64
N ILE A 41 5.57 -3.29 -5.15
CA ILE A 41 5.89 -4.72 -5.19
C ILE A 41 5.90 -5.32 -3.79
N LEU A 42 6.52 -4.64 -2.81
CA LEU A 42 6.50 -5.09 -1.42
C LEU A 42 5.08 -5.21 -0.88
N HIS A 43 4.20 -4.23 -1.14
CA HIS A 43 2.81 -4.26 -0.70
C HIS A 43 2.00 -5.39 -1.38
N VAL A 44 2.31 -5.71 -2.64
CA VAL A 44 1.71 -6.86 -3.33
C VAL A 44 2.18 -8.18 -2.70
N LEU A 45 3.48 -8.32 -2.40
CA LEU A 45 4.01 -9.51 -1.72
C LEU A 45 3.41 -9.70 -0.33
N GLU A 46 3.30 -8.61 0.44
CA GLU A 46 2.62 -8.60 1.73
C GLU A 46 1.17 -9.07 1.59
N LEU A 47 0.44 -8.54 0.60
CA LEU A 47 -0.93 -8.94 0.31
C LEU A 47 -1.00 -10.44 0.02
N VAL A 48 -0.17 -10.99 -0.86
CA VAL A 48 -0.18 -12.43 -1.17
C VAL A 48 0.05 -13.28 0.07
N PHE A 49 1.00 -12.88 0.93
CA PHE A 49 1.31 -13.60 2.16
C PHE A 49 0.17 -13.54 3.19
N VAL A 50 -0.47 -12.37 3.31
CA VAL A 50 -1.48 -12.13 4.36
C VAL A 50 -2.91 -12.37 3.88
N TYR A 51 -3.16 -12.48 2.58
CA TYR A 51 -4.50 -12.66 2.00
C TYR A 51 -5.20 -13.90 2.54
N GLY A 52 -4.48 -15.02 2.67
CA GLY A 52 -5.02 -16.25 3.27
C GLY A 52 -5.50 -16.03 4.72
N LYS A 53 -4.71 -15.30 5.53
CA LYS A 53 -5.03 -14.97 6.92
C LYS A 53 -6.17 -13.95 7.03
N LEU A 54 -6.21 -12.97 6.14
CA LEU A 54 -7.29 -11.99 6.06
C LEU A 54 -8.61 -12.65 5.65
N LYS A 55 -8.57 -13.55 4.66
CA LYS A 55 -9.74 -14.33 4.24
C LYS A 55 -10.25 -15.23 5.35
N SER A 56 -9.37 -15.87 6.14
CA SER A 56 -9.78 -16.73 7.25
C SER A 56 -10.49 -15.98 8.38
N ILE A 57 -10.24 -14.67 8.54
CA ILE A 57 -10.95 -13.83 9.52
C ILE A 57 -12.14 -13.07 8.92
N GLY A 58 -12.58 -13.42 7.71
CA GLY A 58 -13.69 -12.76 7.01
C GLY A 58 -13.37 -11.37 6.43
N ARG A 59 -12.09 -10.99 6.38
CA ARG A 59 -11.58 -9.69 5.88
C ARG A 59 -10.96 -9.82 4.48
N GLY A 60 -11.65 -10.52 3.58
CA GLY A 60 -11.20 -10.76 2.20
C GLY A 60 -11.79 -9.80 1.16
N SER A 61 -12.37 -8.66 1.60
CA SER A 61 -13.07 -7.75 0.69
C SER A 61 -12.07 -6.98 -0.19
N ALA A 62 -12.53 -6.50 -1.36
CA ALA A 62 -11.77 -5.59 -2.21
C ALA A 62 -11.26 -4.37 -1.43
N ARG A 63 -12.01 -3.90 -0.42
CA ARG A 63 -11.61 -2.79 0.45
C ARG A 63 -10.41 -3.14 1.34
N ASP A 64 -10.34 -4.37 1.86
CA ASP A 64 -9.23 -4.83 2.68
C ASP A 64 -7.96 -4.99 1.82
N ILE A 65 -8.12 -5.54 0.62
CA ILE A 65 -7.06 -5.66 -0.39
C ILE A 65 -6.46 -4.29 -0.72
N LEU A 66 -7.31 -3.31 -1.05
CA LEU A 66 -6.88 -1.93 -1.33
C LEU A 66 -6.19 -1.29 -0.12
N SER A 67 -6.65 -1.60 1.09
CA SER A 67 -6.05 -1.06 2.30
C SER A 67 -4.67 -1.65 2.60
N VAL A 68 -4.47 -2.94 2.30
CA VAL A 68 -3.13 -3.57 2.34
C VAL A 68 -2.24 -3.01 1.24
N LEU A 69 -2.74 -2.77 0.04
CA LEU A 69 -1.94 -2.15 -1.01
C LEU A 69 -1.55 -0.71 -0.67
N ALA A 70 -2.44 0.05 -0.02
CA ALA A 70 -2.19 1.45 0.32
C ALA A 70 -1.32 1.63 1.57
N PHE A 71 -1.44 0.73 2.56
CA PHE A 71 -0.82 0.91 3.89
C PHE A 71 0.03 -0.28 4.37
N GLY A 72 0.00 -1.40 3.66
CA GLY A 72 0.81 -2.59 3.93
C GLY A 72 0.64 -3.10 5.35
N LEU A 73 1.78 -3.39 5.98
CA LEU A 73 1.95 -3.75 7.40
C LEU A 73 1.16 -2.87 8.38
N LEU A 74 1.03 -1.57 8.11
CA LEU A 74 0.33 -0.66 9.01
C LEU A 74 -1.17 -0.95 9.09
N PHE A 75 -1.73 -1.64 8.10
CA PHE A 75 -3.14 -2.02 8.07
C PHE A 75 -3.37 -3.45 8.58
N TRP A 76 -2.69 -4.45 8.04
CA TRP A 76 -3.03 -5.84 8.37
C TRP A 76 -2.46 -6.31 9.71
N ARG A 77 -1.32 -5.78 10.15
CA ARG A 77 -0.69 -6.19 11.41
C ARG A 77 -1.59 -5.97 12.63
N PRO A 78 -2.23 -4.80 12.84
CA PRO A 78 -3.17 -4.63 13.94
C PRO A 78 -4.40 -5.52 13.80
N LEU A 79 -4.91 -5.74 12.58
CA LEU A 79 -6.07 -6.61 12.35
C LEU A 79 -5.83 -8.07 12.74
N LEU A 80 -4.61 -8.57 12.54
CA LEU A 80 -4.23 -9.92 12.98
C LEU A 80 -3.85 -9.97 14.46
N LYS A 81 -3.27 -8.89 15.00
CA LYS A 81 -2.88 -8.80 16.41
C LYS A 81 -4.09 -8.79 17.36
N ASP A 82 -5.20 -8.16 16.97
CA ASP A 82 -6.41 -8.13 17.80
C ASP A 82 -7.11 -9.51 17.93
N ARG A 83 -6.60 -10.56 17.28
CA ARG A 83 -7.20 -11.90 17.24
C ARG A 83 -6.28 -13.03 17.73
N THR A 84 -5.05 -12.73 18.10
CA THR A 84 -4.08 -13.67 18.71
C THR A 84 -3.83 -13.28 20.16
#